data_AF-A0A7R8WSN8-F1
#
_entry.id   AF-A0A7R8WSN8-F1
#
_cell.length_a   1.000
_cell.length_b   1.000
_cell.length_c   1.000
_cell.angle_alpha   90.00
_cell.angle_beta   90.00
_cell.angle_gamma   90.00
#
_symmetry.space_group_name_H-M   'P 1'
#
loop_
_entity.id
_entity.type
_entity.pdbx_description
1 polymer ?
#
loop_
_entity_poly.entity_id
_entity_poly.type
_entity_poly.pdbx_seq_one_letter_code
_entity_poly.pdbx_strand_id
1 'polypeptide(L)'
;MWGLITVLVDSLIPRLKEIFELSYFEAGLVQFAFFIAYGLISIPAGYLLHRIGYKKGIIMGLGIMGLGCLLFIPAASYRFFPLFLTGYFILASALIILALFVASVKLPQLLNTEAKTNYRSALKDNKLKLGAIGVFLYVGAEVAIGSYLINYFLDMDLAQVIRGNETMSWLLSYFHSNIDAIDDKAIVASFLIFYWGGAMVGRFVGSYLTSIYRPNAVLSLFSLLAILFVSISMFTTGLVSMWAILAVGLGIEDL
;
A
#
# COMPACT_ATOMS: atom_id res chain seq x y z
N MET A 1 13.97 3.61 1.98
CA MET A 1 13.06 4.78 1.91
C MET A 1 11.80 4.49 1.10
N TRP A 2 11.89 3.92 -0.11
CA TRP A 2 10.70 3.68 -0.95
C TRP A 2 9.67 2.70 -0.37
N GLY A 3 10.10 1.57 0.20
CA GLY A 3 9.19 0.62 0.87
C GLY A 3 8.48 1.19 2.11
N LEU A 4 8.96 2.29 2.70
CA LEU A 4 8.25 2.97 3.80
C LEU A 4 7.04 3.77 3.26
N ILE A 5 7.19 4.38 2.08
CA ILE A 5 6.17 5.23 1.48
C ILE A 5 4.99 4.39 1.01
N THR A 6 5.26 3.25 0.36
CA THR A 6 4.21 2.32 -0.11
C THR A 6 3.43 1.78 1.07
N VAL A 7 4.10 1.29 2.11
CA VAL A 7 3.43 0.72 3.29
C VAL A 7 2.60 1.74 4.08
N LEU A 8 3.04 3.00 4.13
CA LEU A 8 2.22 4.08 4.71
C LEU A 8 0.97 4.34 3.87
N VAL A 9 1.05 4.21 2.55
CA VAL A 9 -0.12 4.30 1.66
C VAL A 9 -1.05 3.10 1.89
N ASP A 10 -0.51 1.90 1.98
CA ASP A 10 -1.28 0.66 2.16
C ASP A 10 -2.02 0.65 3.50
N SER A 11 -1.42 1.20 4.56
CA SER A 11 -2.07 1.42 5.86
C SER A 11 -3.16 2.52 5.83
N LEU A 12 -3.02 3.52 4.95
CA LEU A 12 -3.96 4.64 4.84
C LEU A 12 -5.23 4.27 4.06
N ILE A 13 -5.13 3.39 3.07
CA ILE A 13 -6.25 3.00 2.18
C ILE A 13 -7.46 2.44 2.95
N PRO A 14 -7.32 1.53 3.94
CA PRO A 14 -8.45 1.04 4.73
C PRO A 14 -9.21 2.14 5.47
N ARG A 15 -8.51 3.14 6.03
CA ARG A 15 -9.16 4.29 6.69
C ARG A 15 -9.88 5.18 5.70
N LEU A 16 -9.28 5.43 4.54
CA LEU A 16 -9.93 6.20 3.48
C LEU A 16 -11.19 5.49 2.96
N LYS A 17 -11.14 4.16 2.85
CA LYS A 17 -12.29 3.33 2.48
C LYS A 17 -13.43 3.46 3.49
N GLU A 18 -13.14 3.50 4.79
CA GLU A 18 -14.15 3.67 5.83
C GLU A 18 -14.78 5.07 5.80
N ILE A 19 -13.97 6.12 5.66
CA ILE A 19 -14.44 7.52 5.64
C ILE A 19 -15.28 7.82 4.38
N PHE A 20 -14.89 7.25 3.24
CA PHE A 20 -15.56 7.50 1.96
C PHE A 20 -16.56 6.39 1.56
N GLU A 21 -16.81 5.41 2.44
CA GLU A 21 -17.67 4.24 2.19
C GLU A 21 -17.32 3.52 0.87
N LEU A 22 -16.03 3.44 0.53
CA LEU A 22 -15.58 2.96 -0.78
C LEU A 22 -15.84 1.47 -0.95
N SER A 23 -16.25 1.09 -2.15
CA SER A 23 -16.27 -0.30 -2.55
C SER A 23 -14.84 -0.86 -2.68
N TYR A 24 -14.75 -2.19 -2.68
CA TYR A 24 -13.48 -2.90 -2.77
C TYR A 24 -12.71 -2.60 -4.07
N PHE A 25 -13.43 -2.48 -5.19
CA PHE A 25 -12.84 -2.13 -6.47
C PHE A 25 -12.27 -0.70 -6.45
N GLU A 26 -13.00 0.22 -5.82
CA GLU A 26 -12.61 1.62 -5.68
C GLU A 26 -11.36 1.79 -4.82
N ALA A 27 -11.24 1.05 -3.71
CA ALA A 27 -10.02 1.03 -2.91
C ALA A 27 -8.80 0.52 -3.70
N GLY A 28 -8.99 -0.47 -4.58
CA GLY A 28 -7.93 -0.94 -5.48
C GLY A 28 -7.52 0.07 -6.53
N LEU A 29 -8.47 0.84 -7.05
CA LEU A 29 -8.18 1.95 -7.98
C LEU A 29 -7.32 3.02 -7.33
N VAL A 30 -7.43 3.25 -6.02
CA VAL A 30 -6.57 4.20 -5.29
C VAL A 30 -5.11 3.74 -5.31
N GLN A 31 -4.84 2.47 -4.95
CA GLN A 31 -3.48 1.93 -4.98
C GLN A 31 -2.93 1.92 -6.41
N PHE A 32 -3.75 1.52 -7.39
CA PHE A 32 -3.40 1.56 -8.80
C PHE A 32 -3.08 2.98 -9.29
N ALA A 33 -3.85 3.99 -8.87
CA ALA A 33 -3.59 5.39 -9.22
C ALA A 33 -2.25 5.89 -8.66
N PHE A 34 -1.84 5.46 -7.45
CA PHE A 34 -0.53 5.80 -6.88
C PHE A 34 0.61 5.25 -7.75
N PHE A 35 0.55 3.97 -8.12
CA PHE A 35 1.58 3.32 -8.96
C PHE A 35 1.58 3.84 -10.40
N ILE A 36 0.43 4.15 -11.00
CA ILE A 36 0.37 4.81 -12.31
C ILE A 36 0.96 6.22 -12.24
N ALA A 37 0.65 7.00 -11.21
CA ALA A 37 1.24 8.31 -11.03
C ALA A 37 2.77 8.18 -11.00
N TYR A 38 3.30 7.17 -10.31
CA TYR A 38 4.72 6.88 -10.30
C TYR A 38 5.26 6.60 -11.71
N GLY A 39 4.66 5.66 -12.43
CA GLY A 39 5.12 5.28 -13.77
C GLY A 39 5.03 6.40 -14.80
N LEU A 40 3.95 7.19 -14.77
CA LEU A 40 3.72 8.27 -15.74
C LEU A 40 4.52 9.53 -15.44
N ILE A 41 4.66 9.91 -14.18
CA ILE A 41 5.22 11.22 -13.78
C ILE A 41 6.73 11.17 -13.56
N SER A 42 7.30 10.01 -13.23
CA SER A 42 8.74 9.87 -12.93
C SER A 42 9.67 10.32 -14.08
N ILE A 43 9.58 9.66 -15.25
CA ILE A 43 9.11 10.32 -16.48
C ILE A 43 9.46 11.81 -16.71
N PRO A 44 8.43 12.64 -16.95
CA PRO A 44 8.59 14.06 -17.20
C PRO A 44 9.18 14.82 -16.01
N ALA A 45 9.03 14.34 -14.77
CA ALA A 45 9.60 14.99 -13.59
C ALA A 45 11.14 15.04 -13.64
N GLY A 46 11.80 13.96 -14.07
CA GLY A 46 13.25 13.92 -14.26
C GLY A 46 13.74 14.88 -15.35
N TYR A 47 13.00 14.97 -16.46
CA TYR A 47 13.29 15.95 -17.52
C TYR A 47 13.10 17.40 -17.05
N LEU A 48 12.01 17.64 -16.32
CA LEU A 48 11.65 18.95 -15.81
C LEU A 48 12.71 19.43 -14.81
N LEU A 49 13.21 18.55 -13.95
CA LEU A 49 14.30 18.84 -13.02
C LEU A 49 15.54 19.41 -13.71
N HIS A 50 15.94 18.85 -14.85
CA HIS A 50 17.08 19.35 -15.61
C HIS A 50 16.81 20.72 -16.27
N ARG A 51 15.54 21.04 -16.58
CA ARG A 51 15.13 22.28 -17.27
C ARG A 51 14.91 23.46 -16.32
N ILE A 52 14.19 23.27 -15.21
CA ILE A 52 13.75 24.37 -14.32
C ILE A 52 14.62 24.51 -13.06
N GLY A 53 15.48 23.53 -12.80
CA GLY A 53 16.36 23.50 -11.62
C GLY A 53 15.64 23.12 -10.33
N TYR A 54 16.41 22.60 -9.37
CA TYR A 54 15.91 22.02 -8.12
C TYR A 54 15.03 22.96 -7.28
N LYS A 55 15.45 24.22 -7.06
CA LYS A 55 14.71 25.18 -6.22
C LYS A 55 13.29 25.46 -6.76
N LYS A 56 13.14 25.67 -8.07
CA LYS A 56 11.82 25.92 -8.67
C LYS A 56 10.99 24.65 -8.75
N GLY A 57 11.65 23.50 -8.93
CA GLY A 57 11.02 22.19 -8.90
C GLY A 57 10.32 21.86 -7.59
N ILE A 58 10.97 22.11 -6.45
CA ILE A 58 10.35 21.91 -5.13
C ILE A 58 9.11 22.78 -4.95
N ILE A 59 9.21 24.08 -5.30
CA ILE A 59 8.11 25.03 -5.14
C ILE A 59 6.91 24.59 -5.98
N MET A 60 7.15 24.16 -7.23
CA MET A 60 6.12 23.64 -8.11
C MET A 60 5.51 22.34 -7.58
N GLY A 61 6.34 21.40 -7.08
CA GLY A 61 5.87 20.16 -6.45
C GLY A 61 4.98 20.44 -5.23
N LEU A 62 5.40 21.34 -4.33
CA LEU A 62 4.59 21.78 -3.20
C LEU A 62 3.28 22.45 -3.64
N GLY A 63 3.31 23.25 -4.71
CA GLY A 63 2.12 23.90 -5.28
C GLY A 63 1.11 22.90 -5.82
N ILE A 64 1.56 21.90 -6.58
CA ILE A 64 0.70 20.80 -7.09
C ILE A 64 0.14 19.99 -5.90
N MET A 65 0.95 19.77 -4.87
CA MET A 65 0.51 19.07 -3.65
C MET A 65 -0.59 19.85 -2.93
N GLY A 66 -0.46 21.17 -2.80
CA GLY A 66 -1.50 22.04 -2.25
C GLY A 66 -2.80 22.00 -3.05
N LEU A 67 -2.72 21.99 -4.38
CA LEU A 67 -3.88 21.80 -5.26
C LEU A 67 -4.55 20.44 -5.05
N GLY A 68 -3.75 19.37 -4.92
CA GLY A 68 -4.25 18.04 -4.58
C GLY A 68 -5.06 18.07 -3.28
N CYS A 69 -4.50 18.63 -2.20
CA CYS A 69 -5.20 18.75 -0.91
C CYS A 69 -6.49 19.57 -1.00
N LEU A 70 -6.52 20.65 -1.79
CA LEU A 70 -7.73 21.45 -1.99
C LEU A 70 -8.84 20.67 -2.70
N LEU A 71 -8.51 19.74 -3.60
CA LEU A 71 -9.48 18.87 -4.27
C LEU A 71 -10.08 17.80 -3.35
N PHE A 72 -9.41 17.44 -2.25
CA PHE A 72 -9.99 16.54 -1.24
C PHE A 72 -11.16 17.17 -0.49
N ILE A 73 -11.18 18.51 -0.33
CA ILE A 73 -12.25 19.22 0.37
C ILE A 73 -13.61 19.01 -0.33
N PRO A 74 -13.80 19.34 -1.62
CA PRO A 74 -15.06 19.07 -2.30
C PRO A 74 -15.29 17.56 -2.48
N ALA A 75 -14.25 16.75 -2.66
CA ALA A 75 -14.41 15.30 -2.77
C ALA A 75 -15.03 14.68 -1.51
N ALA A 76 -14.63 15.16 -0.32
CA ALA A 76 -15.19 14.73 0.96
C ALA A 76 -16.62 15.23 1.18
N SER A 77 -16.93 16.47 0.79
CA SER A 77 -18.29 17.03 0.94
C SER A 77 -19.33 16.35 0.04
N TYR A 78 -18.97 16.02 -1.19
CA TYR A 78 -19.90 15.40 -2.16
C TYR A 78 -19.85 13.87 -2.18
N ARG A 79 -18.96 13.23 -1.40
CA ARG A 79 -18.70 11.78 -1.42
C ARG A 79 -18.57 11.20 -2.83
N PHE A 80 -17.96 11.97 -3.75
CA PHE A 80 -17.88 11.63 -5.16
C PHE A 80 -16.54 10.96 -5.47
N PHE A 81 -16.55 9.63 -5.58
CA PHE A 81 -15.34 8.81 -5.72
C PHE A 81 -14.42 9.20 -6.89
N PRO A 82 -14.90 9.50 -8.11
CA PRO A 82 -14.01 9.89 -9.20
C PRO A 82 -13.22 11.18 -8.92
N LEU A 83 -13.83 12.16 -8.24
CA LEU A 83 -13.15 13.40 -7.86
C LEU A 83 -12.10 13.13 -6.77
N PHE A 84 -12.43 12.27 -5.80
CA PHE A 84 -11.45 11.79 -4.82
C PHE A 84 -10.24 11.13 -5.49
N LEU A 85 -10.49 10.24 -6.47
CA LEU A 85 -9.43 9.55 -7.21
C LEU A 85 -8.54 10.51 -7.99
N THR A 86 -9.12 11.54 -8.62
CA THR A 86 -8.32 12.57 -9.33
C THR A 86 -7.49 13.43 -8.37
N GLY A 87 -8.04 13.83 -7.23
CA GLY A 87 -7.31 14.58 -6.20
C GLY A 87 -6.15 13.75 -5.63
N TYR A 88 -6.41 12.47 -5.33
CA TYR A 88 -5.41 11.51 -4.88
C TYR A 88 -4.30 11.30 -5.92
N PHE A 89 -4.65 11.15 -7.19
CA PHE A 89 -3.67 11.02 -8.29
C PHE A 89 -2.76 12.25 -8.41
N ILE A 90 -3.33 13.46 -8.31
CA ILE A 90 -2.57 14.72 -8.33
C ILE A 90 -1.62 14.79 -7.13
N LEU A 91 -2.09 14.40 -5.96
CA LEU A 91 -1.29 14.38 -4.73
C LEU A 91 -0.15 13.35 -4.81
N ALA A 92 -0.43 12.14 -5.27
CA ALA A 92 0.58 11.11 -5.52
C ALA A 92 1.64 11.60 -6.50
N SER A 93 1.20 12.19 -7.63
CA SER A 93 2.09 12.79 -8.63
C SER A 93 3.01 13.86 -8.03
N ALA A 94 2.46 14.74 -7.18
CA ALA A 94 3.22 15.79 -6.52
C ALA A 94 4.28 15.22 -5.55
N LEU A 95 3.93 14.19 -4.77
CA LEU A 95 4.85 13.50 -3.88
C LEU A 95 6.01 12.88 -4.65
N ILE A 96 5.74 12.27 -5.81
CA ILE A 96 6.76 11.64 -6.66
C ILE A 96 7.70 12.70 -7.24
N ILE A 97 7.14 13.80 -7.74
CA ILE A 97 7.91 14.94 -8.22
C ILE A 97 8.84 15.43 -7.12
N LEU A 98 8.31 15.69 -5.92
CA LEU A 98 9.07 16.18 -4.78
C LEU A 98 10.14 15.17 -4.33
N ALA A 99 9.82 13.87 -4.28
CA ALA A 99 10.75 12.81 -3.92
C ALA A 99 11.92 12.73 -4.89
N LEU A 100 11.67 12.83 -6.20
CA LEU A 100 12.73 12.85 -7.23
C LEU A 100 13.60 14.10 -7.13
N PHE A 101 13.00 15.26 -6.84
CA PHE A 101 13.74 16.48 -6.57
C PHE A 101 14.67 16.28 -5.36
N VAL A 102 14.15 15.85 -4.22
CA VAL A 102 14.91 15.65 -2.97
C VAL A 102 16.00 14.58 -3.14
N ALA A 103 15.71 13.47 -3.83
CA ALA A 103 16.70 12.43 -4.14
C ALA A 103 17.86 12.93 -5.02
N SER A 104 17.64 14.01 -5.78
CA SER A 104 18.67 14.63 -6.63
C SER A 104 19.57 15.61 -5.87
N VAL A 105 19.37 15.80 -4.57
CA VAL A 105 20.30 16.56 -3.71
C VAL A 105 21.56 15.71 -3.49
N LYS A 106 22.56 15.96 -4.34
CA LYS A 106 23.96 15.52 -4.28
C LYS A 106 24.29 14.40 -3.28
N LEU A 107 24.22 13.14 -3.75
CA LEU A 107 25.36 12.26 -3.57
C LEU A 107 26.36 12.56 -4.70
N PRO A 108 27.67 12.72 -4.42
CA PRO A 108 28.67 13.06 -5.42
C PRO A 108 28.64 12.03 -6.56
N GLN A 109 28.56 12.56 -7.78
CA GLN A 109 28.33 11.82 -9.01
C GLN A 109 29.42 10.78 -9.24
N LEU A 110 29.04 9.50 -9.32
CA LEU A 110 29.83 8.49 -10.01
C LEU A 110 29.01 7.97 -11.18
N LEU A 111 29.62 8.15 -12.37
CA LEU A 111 29.26 7.63 -13.69
C LEU A 111 28.25 8.45 -14.50
N ASN A 112 28.83 9.38 -15.27
CA ASN A 112 28.34 9.80 -16.57
C ASN A 112 28.11 8.56 -17.45
N THR A 113 26.84 8.23 -17.70
CA THR A 113 26.43 7.60 -18.94
C THR A 113 25.08 8.19 -19.28
N GLU A 114 25.06 9.12 -20.23
CA GLU A 114 23.83 9.62 -20.83
C GLU A 114 23.06 8.44 -21.41
N ALA A 115 21.96 8.04 -20.76
CA ALA A 115 21.01 7.12 -21.36
C ALA A 115 20.19 7.87 -22.42
N LYS A 116 20.75 8.00 -23.63
CA LYS A 116 19.96 8.27 -24.84
C LYS A 116 19.16 7.02 -25.20
N THR A 117 18.11 6.70 -24.44
CA THR A 117 17.18 5.64 -24.81
C THR A 117 15.79 6.21 -25.03
N ASN A 118 15.29 6.00 -26.25
CA ASN A 118 13.95 6.36 -26.66
C ASN A 118 12.95 5.55 -25.83
N TYR A 119 12.05 6.18 -25.08
CA TYR A 119 11.08 5.51 -24.18
C TYR A 119 10.17 4.51 -24.90
N ARG A 120 9.88 4.76 -26.19
CA ARG A 120 9.17 3.81 -27.06
C ARG A 120 9.94 2.51 -27.28
N SER A 121 11.27 2.52 -27.14
CA SER A 121 12.12 1.32 -27.19
C SER A 121 12.10 0.57 -25.86
N ALA A 122 11.97 1.26 -24.72
CA ALA A 122 11.81 0.63 -23.41
C ALA A 122 10.48 -0.15 -23.31
N LEU A 123 9.38 0.41 -23.83
CA LEU A 123 8.09 -0.29 -23.95
C LEU A 123 8.10 -1.42 -24.98
N LYS A 124 9.11 -1.50 -25.86
CA LYS A 124 9.26 -2.61 -26.81
C LYS A 124 10.02 -3.79 -26.20
N ASP A 125 10.77 -3.58 -25.12
CA ASP A 125 11.46 -4.64 -24.39
C ASP A 125 10.44 -5.58 -23.72
N ASN A 126 10.50 -6.87 -24.05
CA ASN A 126 9.61 -7.88 -23.47
C ASN A 126 9.85 -8.06 -21.96
N LYS A 127 11.06 -7.84 -21.45
CA LYS A 127 11.34 -7.97 -20.01
C LYS A 127 10.69 -6.83 -19.22
N LEU A 128 10.70 -5.61 -19.75
CA LEU A 128 10.05 -4.46 -19.12
C LEU A 128 8.52 -4.55 -19.19
N LYS A 129 7.97 -5.02 -20.32
CA LYS A 129 6.54 -5.32 -20.43
C LYS A 129 6.09 -6.40 -19.44
N LEU A 130 6.85 -7.49 -19.31
CA LEU A 130 6.57 -8.54 -18.33
C LEU A 130 6.69 -8.03 -16.89
N GLY A 131 7.67 -7.19 -16.59
CA GLY A 131 7.80 -6.53 -15.28
C GLY A 131 6.60 -5.64 -14.94
N ALA A 132 6.14 -4.82 -15.89
CA ALA A 132 4.96 -3.97 -15.70
C ALA A 132 3.68 -4.79 -15.46
N ILE A 133 3.49 -5.88 -16.21
CA ILE A 133 2.36 -6.81 -15.98
C ILE A 133 2.49 -7.51 -14.62
N GLY A 134 3.71 -7.91 -14.24
CA GLY A 134 3.98 -8.55 -12.95
C GLY A 134 3.61 -7.64 -11.78
N VAL A 135 4.01 -6.37 -11.82
CA VAL A 135 3.62 -5.37 -10.80
C VAL A 135 2.11 -5.15 -10.80
N PHE A 136 1.48 -5.06 -11.98
CA PHE A 136 0.03 -4.91 -12.08
C PHE A 136 -0.74 -6.06 -11.41
N LEU A 137 -0.33 -7.30 -11.69
CA LEU A 137 -0.95 -8.49 -11.08
C LEU A 137 -0.66 -8.57 -9.58
N TYR A 138 0.55 -8.23 -9.16
CA TYR A 138 0.94 -8.20 -7.75
C TYR A 138 0.08 -7.23 -6.94
N VAL A 139 0.00 -5.96 -7.37
CA VAL A 139 -0.80 -4.94 -6.69
C VAL A 139 -2.28 -5.32 -6.71
N GLY A 140 -2.77 -5.87 -7.83
CA GLY A 140 -4.14 -6.37 -7.91
C GLY A 140 -4.44 -7.48 -6.90
N ALA A 141 -3.50 -8.41 -6.69
CA ALA A 141 -3.62 -9.46 -5.69
C ALA A 141 -3.58 -8.90 -4.26
N GLU A 142 -2.71 -7.92 -3.99
CA GLU A 142 -2.56 -7.26 -2.68
C GLU A 142 -3.90 -6.64 -2.19
N VAL A 143 -4.54 -5.84 -3.05
CA VAL A 143 -5.85 -5.24 -2.76
C VAL A 143 -6.92 -6.31 -2.54
N ALA A 144 -6.88 -7.36 -3.38
CA ALA A 144 -7.86 -8.43 -3.32
C ALA A 144 -7.77 -9.18 -1.98
N ILE A 145 -6.56 -9.41 -1.45
CA ILE A 145 -6.33 -10.12 -0.18
C ILE A 145 -7.10 -9.44 0.96
N GLY A 146 -6.98 -8.12 1.13
CA GLY A 146 -7.74 -7.41 2.17
C GLY A 146 -9.26 -7.58 2.04
N SER A 147 -9.77 -7.59 0.81
CA SER A 147 -11.20 -7.78 0.53
C SER A 147 -11.66 -9.20 0.84
N TYR A 148 -10.88 -10.20 0.45
CA TYR A 148 -11.17 -11.61 0.72
C TYR A 148 -11.06 -11.93 2.20
N LEU A 149 -10.12 -11.34 2.94
CA LEU A 149 -10.01 -11.51 4.40
C LEU A 149 -11.26 -11.03 5.12
N ILE A 150 -11.82 -9.87 4.74
CA ILE A 150 -13.07 -9.38 5.33
C ILE A 150 -14.21 -10.37 5.09
N ASN A 151 -14.39 -10.82 3.85
CA ASN A 151 -15.45 -11.77 3.52
C ASN A 151 -15.24 -13.12 4.23
N TYR A 152 -13.98 -13.58 4.31
CA TYR A 152 -13.61 -14.78 5.04
C TYR A 152 -13.96 -14.68 6.53
N PHE A 153 -13.75 -13.51 7.15
CA PHE A 153 -14.12 -13.28 8.54
C PHE A 153 -15.63 -13.20 8.76
N LEU A 154 -16.37 -12.61 7.81
CA LEU A 154 -17.83 -12.55 7.86
C LEU A 154 -18.47 -13.94 7.70
N ASP A 155 -17.95 -14.77 6.78
CA ASP A 155 -18.44 -16.13 6.57
C ASP A 155 -18.26 -17.02 7.82
N MET A 156 -17.28 -16.71 8.67
CA MET A 156 -17.04 -17.37 9.96
C MET A 156 -17.79 -16.73 11.14
N ASP A 157 -18.66 -15.74 10.90
CA ASP A 157 -19.42 -14.98 11.90
C ASP A 157 -18.52 -14.36 13.00
N LEU A 158 -17.30 -13.95 12.60
CA LEU A 158 -16.31 -13.45 13.56
C LEU A 158 -16.71 -12.13 14.20
N ALA A 159 -17.58 -11.33 13.57
CA ALA A 159 -18.04 -10.08 14.15
C ALA A 159 -18.70 -10.29 15.52
N GLN A 160 -19.54 -11.32 15.65
CA GLN A 160 -20.18 -11.67 16.92
C GLN A 160 -19.18 -12.23 17.93
N VAL A 161 -18.29 -13.12 17.48
CA VAL A 161 -17.24 -13.72 18.32
C VAL A 161 -16.30 -12.65 18.88
N ILE A 162 -15.98 -11.64 18.07
CA ILE A 162 -15.14 -10.50 18.45
C ILE A 162 -15.85 -9.64 19.50
N ARG A 163 -17.14 -9.28 19.29
CA ARG A 163 -17.92 -8.53 20.28
C ARG A 163 -18.00 -9.25 21.63
N GLY A 164 -18.17 -10.57 21.59
CA GLY A 164 -18.27 -11.42 22.79
C GLY A 164 -16.94 -11.69 23.51
N ASN A 165 -15.79 -11.34 22.91
CA ASN A 165 -14.47 -11.60 23.50
C ASN A 165 -13.87 -10.32 24.09
N GLU A 166 -13.61 -10.32 25.40
CA GLU A 166 -13.05 -9.17 26.13
C GLU A 166 -11.77 -8.63 25.49
N THR A 167 -10.87 -9.52 25.05
CA THR A 167 -9.58 -9.11 24.46
C THR A 167 -9.74 -8.44 23.10
N MET A 168 -10.66 -8.94 22.27
CA MET A 168 -10.88 -8.41 20.93
C MET A 168 -11.69 -7.10 20.98
N SER A 169 -12.69 -7.02 21.85
CA SER A 169 -13.44 -5.79 22.13
C SER A 169 -12.55 -4.71 22.74
N TRP A 170 -11.61 -5.07 23.60
CA TRP A 170 -10.59 -4.13 24.09
C TRP A 170 -9.72 -3.59 22.95
N LEU A 171 -9.27 -4.44 22.01
CA LEU A 171 -8.52 -3.97 20.83
C LEU A 171 -9.35 -3.04 19.93
N LEU A 172 -10.63 -3.35 19.73
CA LEU A 172 -11.54 -2.50 18.94
C LEU A 172 -11.74 -1.12 19.54
N SER A 173 -11.74 -1.01 20.88
CA SER A 173 -11.95 0.26 21.57
C SER A 173 -10.90 1.34 21.24
N TYR A 174 -9.72 0.94 20.75
CA TYR A 174 -8.69 1.87 20.26
C TYR A 174 -9.06 2.53 18.93
N PHE A 175 -9.87 1.86 18.12
CA PHE A 175 -10.25 2.33 16.78
C PHE A 175 -11.63 2.97 16.78
N HIS A 176 -12.55 2.45 17.61
CA HIS A 176 -13.92 2.88 17.64
C HIS A 176 -14.45 3.07 19.06
N SER A 177 -15.09 4.21 19.30
CA SER A 177 -15.62 4.57 20.62
C SER A 177 -16.96 3.91 20.97
N ASN A 178 -17.75 3.45 19.98
CA ASN A 178 -19.07 2.84 20.18
C ASN A 178 -19.19 1.51 19.41
N ILE A 179 -18.74 0.41 19.99
CA ILE A 179 -18.64 -0.91 19.31
C ILE A 179 -20.01 -1.49 18.91
N ASP A 180 -21.05 -1.20 19.69
CA ASP A 180 -22.39 -1.78 19.51
C ASP A 180 -23.18 -1.16 18.34
N ALA A 181 -22.78 0.03 17.87
CA ALA A 181 -23.46 0.74 16.78
C ALA A 181 -22.81 0.53 15.40
N ILE A 182 -21.75 -0.29 15.33
CA ILE A 182 -20.91 -0.42 14.13
C ILE A 182 -21.28 -1.69 13.38
N ASP A 183 -21.32 -1.58 12.05
CA ASP A 183 -21.57 -2.69 11.15
C ASP A 183 -20.55 -3.84 11.34
N ASP A 184 -21.02 -5.08 11.20
CA ASP A 184 -20.22 -6.30 11.39
C ASP A 184 -19.00 -6.33 10.46
N LYS A 185 -19.17 -5.77 9.25
CA LYS A 185 -18.10 -5.60 8.27
C LYS A 185 -17.00 -4.65 8.74
N ALA A 186 -17.37 -3.54 9.39
CA ALA A 186 -16.40 -2.58 9.90
C ALA A 186 -15.61 -3.16 11.09
N ILE A 187 -16.26 -3.96 11.94
CA ILE A 187 -15.59 -4.67 13.04
C ILE A 187 -14.46 -5.56 12.53
N VAL A 188 -14.75 -6.44 11.58
CA VAL A 188 -13.72 -7.35 11.06
C VAL A 188 -12.69 -6.61 10.20
N ALA A 189 -13.07 -5.51 9.53
CA ALA A 189 -12.16 -4.68 8.75
C ALA A 189 -11.11 -3.99 9.63
N SER A 190 -11.43 -3.62 10.87
CA SER A 190 -10.47 -3.02 11.81
C SER A 190 -9.25 -3.91 12.06
N PHE A 191 -9.43 -5.23 12.03
CA PHE A 191 -8.34 -6.17 12.27
C PHE A 191 -7.36 -6.32 11.09
N LEU A 192 -7.70 -5.84 9.88
CA LEU A 192 -6.76 -5.81 8.76
C LEU A 192 -5.54 -4.94 9.06
N ILE A 193 -5.63 -3.98 9.99
CA ILE A 193 -4.47 -3.20 10.40
C ILE A 193 -3.34 -4.08 10.95
N PHE A 194 -3.65 -5.23 11.55
CA PHE A 194 -2.64 -6.19 12.01
C PHE A 194 -1.99 -6.95 10.87
N TYR A 195 -2.73 -7.21 9.77
CA TYR A 195 -2.16 -7.82 8.57
C TYR A 195 -1.15 -6.85 7.92
N TRP A 196 -1.59 -5.64 7.58
CA TRP A 196 -0.74 -4.64 6.92
C TRP A 196 0.36 -4.09 7.84
N GLY A 197 0.04 -3.86 9.12
CA GLY A 197 1.03 -3.49 10.12
C GLY A 197 2.05 -4.59 10.39
N GLY A 198 1.60 -5.85 10.39
CA GLY A 198 2.47 -7.02 10.42
C GLY A 198 3.42 -7.05 9.23
N ALA A 199 2.92 -6.78 8.02
CA ALA A 199 3.74 -6.69 6.81
C ALA A 199 4.80 -5.58 6.89
N MET A 200 4.43 -4.41 7.44
CA MET A 200 5.40 -3.34 7.72
C MET A 200 6.55 -3.82 8.60
N VAL A 201 6.22 -4.46 9.73
CA VAL A 201 7.22 -4.99 10.67
C VAL A 201 8.04 -6.10 10.02
N GLY A 202 7.38 -6.99 9.28
CA GLY A 202 7.98 -8.08 8.53
C GLY A 202 9.06 -7.60 7.57
N ARG A 203 8.84 -6.48 6.86
CA ARG A 203 9.84 -5.88 5.96
C ARG A 203 11.08 -5.39 6.72
N PHE A 204 10.93 -4.73 7.87
CA PHE A 204 12.08 -4.26 8.65
C PHE A 204 12.88 -5.43 9.23
N VAL A 205 12.18 -6.39 9.83
CA VAL A 205 12.79 -7.59 10.40
C VAL A 205 13.44 -8.42 9.30
N GLY A 206 12.77 -8.58 8.17
CA GLY A 206 13.28 -9.27 6.99
C GLY A 206 14.54 -8.61 6.45
N SER A 207 14.51 -7.31 6.16
CA SER A 207 15.68 -6.56 5.68
C SER A 207 16.85 -6.60 6.66
N TYR A 208 16.56 -6.62 7.96
CA TYR A 208 17.59 -6.80 8.99
C TYR A 208 18.14 -8.22 8.99
N LEU A 209 17.29 -9.24 8.92
CA LEU A 209 17.70 -10.65 8.88
C LEU A 209 18.52 -10.97 7.62
N THR A 210 18.17 -10.43 6.46
CA THR A 210 18.96 -10.64 5.22
C THR A 210 20.27 -9.87 5.21
N SER A 211 20.45 -8.89 6.10
CA SER A 211 21.76 -8.25 6.31
C SER A 211 22.72 -9.13 7.12
N ILE A 212 22.19 -10.10 7.90
CA ILE A 212 22.98 -10.97 8.79
C ILE A 212 23.08 -12.40 8.23
N TYR A 213 21.99 -12.91 7.66
CA TYR A 213 21.85 -14.26 7.14
C TYR A 213 21.73 -14.27 5.62
N ARG A 214 21.98 -15.43 5.01
CA ARG A 214 21.85 -15.60 3.56
C ARG A 214 20.40 -15.32 3.11
N PRO A 215 20.17 -14.44 2.10
CA PRO A 215 18.83 -14.09 1.64
C PRO A 215 17.93 -15.29 1.34
N ASN A 216 18.48 -16.31 0.69
CA ASN A 216 17.73 -17.52 0.33
C ASN A 216 17.21 -18.28 1.55
N ALA A 217 17.99 -18.33 2.64
CA ALA A 217 17.58 -19.02 3.86
C ALA A 217 16.44 -18.26 4.57
N VAL A 218 16.57 -16.94 4.66
CA VAL A 218 15.55 -16.06 5.24
C VAL A 218 14.25 -16.15 4.43
N LEU A 219 14.33 -16.05 3.11
CA LEU A 219 13.17 -16.14 2.24
C LEU A 219 12.47 -17.50 2.31
N SER A 220 13.26 -18.59 2.39
CA SER A 220 12.70 -19.94 2.54
C SER A 220 11.97 -20.13 3.87
N LEU A 221 12.51 -19.57 4.97
CA LEU A 221 11.87 -19.62 6.28
C LEU A 221 10.52 -18.89 6.27
N PHE A 222 10.49 -17.67 5.75
CA PHE A 222 9.27 -16.88 5.67
C PHE A 222 8.20 -17.53 4.79
N SER A 223 8.60 -18.10 3.65
CA SER A 223 7.70 -18.85 2.77
C SER A 223 7.11 -20.08 3.47
N LEU A 224 7.92 -20.81 4.26
CA LEU A 224 7.44 -21.96 5.04
C LEU A 224 6.48 -21.54 6.15
N LEU A 225 6.76 -20.44 6.85
CA LEU A 225 5.86 -19.89 7.87
C LEU A 225 4.53 -19.44 7.26
N ALA A 226 4.56 -18.80 6.10
CA ALA A 226 3.36 -18.44 5.36
C ALA A 226 2.50 -19.67 5.02
N ILE A 227 3.10 -20.72 4.45
CA ILE A 227 2.40 -21.97 4.14
C ILE A 227 1.82 -22.60 5.40
N LEU A 228 2.57 -22.59 6.51
CA LEU A 228 2.11 -23.11 7.80
C LEU A 228 0.89 -22.34 8.31
N PHE A 229 0.93 -21.01 8.31
CA PHE A 229 -0.17 -20.17 8.81
C PHE A 229 -1.41 -20.27 7.93
N VAL A 230 -1.26 -20.28 6.61
CA VAL A 230 -2.37 -20.55 5.69
C VAL A 230 -2.97 -21.93 5.95
N SER A 231 -2.13 -22.94 6.15
CA SER A 231 -2.62 -24.30 6.47
C SER A 231 -3.39 -24.33 7.79
N ILE A 232 -2.88 -23.69 8.84
CA ILE A 232 -3.59 -23.56 10.13
C ILE A 232 -4.95 -22.88 9.91
N SER A 233 -5.00 -21.79 9.16
CA SER A 233 -6.25 -21.09 8.85
C SER A 233 -7.24 -21.97 8.08
N MET A 234 -6.77 -22.77 7.13
CA MET A 234 -7.62 -23.69 6.36
C MET A 234 -8.23 -24.82 7.21
N PHE A 235 -7.55 -25.28 8.25
CA PHE A 235 -8.00 -26.39 9.10
C PHE A 235 -8.62 -25.97 10.43
N THR A 236 -8.68 -24.67 10.72
CA THR A 236 -9.25 -24.13 11.96
C THR A 236 -10.37 -23.15 11.66
N THR A 237 -11.19 -22.85 12.68
CA THR A 237 -12.28 -21.87 12.60
C THR A 237 -12.19 -20.88 13.75
N GLY A 238 -12.91 -19.76 13.64
CA GLY A 238 -12.96 -18.76 14.69
C GLY A 238 -11.65 -17.95 14.82
N LEU A 239 -11.35 -17.47 16.03
CA LEU A 239 -10.23 -16.55 16.28
C LEU A 239 -8.86 -17.14 15.91
N VAL A 240 -8.67 -18.45 16.02
CA VAL A 240 -7.41 -19.11 15.67
C VAL A 240 -7.13 -18.96 14.17
N SER A 241 -8.13 -19.19 13.33
CA SER A 241 -7.99 -19.00 11.89
C SER A 241 -7.76 -17.53 11.54
N MET A 242 -8.47 -16.61 12.20
CA MET A 242 -8.28 -15.17 12.03
C MET A 242 -6.83 -14.76 12.31
N TRP A 243 -6.30 -15.11 13.48
CA TRP A 243 -4.94 -14.72 13.85
C TRP A 243 -3.87 -15.42 13.00
N ALA A 244 -4.11 -16.68 12.59
CA ALA A 244 -3.20 -17.38 11.68
C ALA A 244 -3.10 -16.66 10.33
N ILE A 245 -4.24 -16.31 9.70
CA ILE A 245 -4.21 -15.64 8.39
C ILE A 245 -3.71 -14.19 8.49
N LEU A 246 -4.00 -13.47 9.58
CA LEU A 246 -3.44 -12.13 9.82
C LEU A 246 -1.92 -12.19 10.02
N ALA A 247 -1.41 -13.24 10.68
CA ALA A 247 0.03 -13.47 10.88
C ALA A 247 0.78 -13.80 9.59
N VAL A 248 0.10 -14.18 8.50
CA VAL A 248 0.72 -14.32 7.18
C VAL A 248 1.32 -12.99 6.71
N GLY A 249 0.68 -11.86 7.05
CA GLY A 249 1.16 -10.52 6.69
C GLY A 249 2.57 -10.26 7.21
N LEU A 250 2.95 -10.78 8.38
CA LEU A 250 4.30 -10.69 8.94
C LEU A 250 5.39 -11.31 8.06
N GLY A 251 5.03 -12.19 7.12
CA GLY A 251 5.98 -13.00 6.39
C GLY A 251 6.19 -12.69 4.91
N ILE A 252 5.43 -11.81 4.26
CA ILE A 252 5.31 -11.92 2.79
C ILE A 252 5.69 -10.69 1.96
N GLU A 253 5.64 -9.46 2.44
CA GLU A 253 5.53 -8.38 1.47
C GLU A 253 6.87 -7.70 1.17
N ASP A 254 7.70 -8.23 0.27
CA ASP A 254 8.86 -7.54 -0.32
C ASP A 254 10.20 -7.62 0.43
N LEU A 255 10.76 -8.83 0.50
CA LEU A 255 12.19 -9.07 0.77
C LEU A 255 13.02 -9.19 -0.51
#